data_AF-A0A0R3RBS9-F1
#
_entry.id   AF-A0A0R3RBS9-F1
#
_cell.length_a   1.000
_cell.length_b   1.000
_cell.length_c   1.000
_cell.angle_alpha   90.00
_cell.angle_beta   90.00
_cell.angle_gamma   90.00
#
_symmetry.space_group_name_H-M   'P 1'
#
loop_
_entity.id
_entity.type
_entity.pdbx_description
1 polymer ?
#
loop_
_entity_poly.entity_id
_entity_poly.type
_entity_poly.pdbx_seq_one_letter_code
_entity_poly.pdbx_strand_id
1 'polypeptide(L)'
;MQGKLDGFITLHTYAQLWIHPYSHKEESFPDNYAQLKRTAKRAVSRLKKVYGTQYRIGTGADILAPASGGSDDWAKNALGVKFVYLIELRPQLELLNGFILNKDELIPTAVETWEGVRTVIDDAIRANDLLNLKSIASESLSALGQFMKHKLR
;
A
#
# COMPACT_ATOMS: atom_id res chain seq x y z
N MET A 1 3.44 -12.69 -13.85
CA MET A 1 3.85 -12.10 -12.55
C MET A 1 2.77 -12.15 -11.49
N GLN A 2 1.50 -12.36 -11.85
CA GLN A 2 0.39 -12.48 -10.89
C GLN A 2 0.70 -13.53 -9.81
N GLY A 3 0.54 -13.15 -8.54
CA GLY A 3 0.87 -13.99 -7.38
C GLY A 3 2.35 -14.05 -6.97
N LYS A 4 3.26 -13.34 -7.67
CA LYS A 4 4.69 -13.28 -7.31
C LYS A 4 5.14 -11.93 -6.73
N LEU A 5 4.27 -10.92 -6.75
CA LEU A 5 4.53 -9.58 -6.26
C LEU A 5 3.43 -9.16 -5.29
N ASP A 6 3.79 -8.97 -4.02
CA ASP A 6 2.83 -8.64 -2.96
C ASP A 6 2.72 -7.13 -2.69
N GLY A 7 3.79 -6.38 -2.97
CA GLY A 7 3.86 -4.94 -2.76
C GLY A 7 4.41 -4.20 -3.98
N PHE A 8 3.85 -3.03 -4.28
CA PHE A 8 4.32 -2.09 -5.30
C PHE A 8 4.24 -0.67 -4.73
N ILE A 9 5.36 0.04 -4.72
CA ILE A 9 5.44 1.44 -4.30
C ILE A 9 6.13 2.23 -5.40
N THR A 10 5.48 3.29 -5.88
CA THR A 10 6.11 4.28 -6.78
C THR A 10 6.31 5.59 -6.02
N LEU A 11 7.51 6.15 -6.11
CA LEU A 11 7.91 7.36 -5.40
C LEU A 11 7.93 8.55 -6.35
N HIS A 12 7.29 9.63 -5.93
CA HIS A 12 7.14 10.88 -6.65
C HIS A 12 7.43 12.05 -5.69
N THR A 13 7.51 13.26 -6.22
CA THR A 13 7.50 14.48 -5.43
C THR A 13 6.78 15.55 -6.25
N TYR A 14 6.00 16.45 -5.68
CA TYR A 14 5.82 16.76 -4.26
C TYR A 14 4.34 16.79 -3.89
N ALA A 15 4.03 16.75 -2.59
CA ALA A 15 2.78 17.20 -1.97
C ALA A 15 2.53 16.58 -0.58
N GLN A 16 3.36 15.65 -0.13
CA GLN A 16 3.14 14.83 1.06
C GLN A 16 1.82 14.04 0.99
N LEU A 17 1.69 13.19 -0.03
CA LEU A 17 0.51 12.36 -0.25
C LEU A 17 0.88 10.88 -0.19
N TRP A 18 0.00 10.10 0.42
CA TRP A 18 0.07 8.65 0.48
C TRP A 18 -1.13 8.07 -0.25
N ILE A 19 -0.96 7.87 -1.55
CA ILE A 19 -2.02 7.51 -2.49
C ILE A 19 -2.14 6.00 -2.57
N HIS A 20 -3.37 5.49 -2.52
CA HIS A 20 -3.70 4.13 -2.90
C HIS A 20 -4.60 4.15 -4.15
N PRO A 21 -4.66 3.07 -4.94
CA PRO A 21 -5.57 3.00 -6.09
C PRO A 21 -7.05 3.21 -5.72
N TYR A 22 -7.91 3.69 -6.62
CA TYR A 22 -7.61 4.01 -8.03
C TYR A 22 -7.53 5.50 -8.34
N SER A 23 -6.68 5.88 -9.29
CA SER A 23 -6.46 7.27 -9.70
C SER A 23 -7.24 7.67 -10.96
N HIS A 24 -7.72 6.73 -11.78
CA HIS A 24 -8.40 7.04 -13.05
C HIS A 24 -9.78 7.72 -12.93
N LYS A 25 -10.48 7.57 -11.80
CA LYS A 25 -11.83 8.11 -11.58
C LYS A 25 -12.11 8.26 -10.09
N GLU A 26 -12.80 9.33 -9.72
CA GLU A 26 -13.29 9.56 -8.35
C GLU A 26 -14.20 8.41 -7.89
N GLU A 27 -14.20 8.18 -6.58
CA GLU A 27 -15.00 7.14 -5.92
C GLU A 27 -14.75 5.70 -6.46
N SER A 28 -13.58 5.48 -7.07
CA SER A 28 -13.15 4.17 -7.57
C SER A 28 -12.16 3.51 -6.61
N PHE A 29 -12.51 2.33 -6.12
CA PHE A 29 -11.74 1.64 -5.08
C PHE A 29 -11.52 0.16 -5.44
N PRO A 30 -10.33 -0.41 -5.13
CA PRO A 30 -10.11 -1.84 -5.25
C PRO A 30 -10.82 -2.63 -4.15
N ASP A 31 -11.09 -3.91 -4.39
CA ASP A 31 -11.78 -4.81 -3.44
C ASP A 31 -11.15 -4.83 -2.04
N ASN A 32 -9.83 -4.69 -1.95
CA ASN A 32 -9.10 -4.68 -0.68
C ASN A 32 -8.83 -3.26 -0.14
N TYR A 33 -9.60 -2.25 -0.56
CA TYR A 33 -9.47 -0.85 -0.12
C TYR A 33 -9.35 -0.70 1.40
N ALA A 34 -10.18 -1.40 2.18
CA ALA A 34 -10.13 -1.31 3.63
C ALA A 34 -8.78 -1.75 4.21
N GLN A 35 -8.12 -2.74 3.59
CA GLN A 35 -6.76 -3.16 3.97
C GLN A 35 -5.74 -2.09 3.60
N LEU A 36 -5.80 -1.58 2.37
CA LEU A 36 -4.89 -0.53 1.89
C LEU A 36 -4.96 0.72 2.76
N LYS A 37 -6.18 1.17 3.11
CA LYS A 37 -6.40 2.34 3.97
C LYS A 37 -5.85 2.13 5.39
N ARG A 38 -6.01 0.93 5.96
CA ARG A 38 -5.47 0.60 7.30
C ARG A 38 -3.93 0.63 7.31
N THR A 39 -3.30 0.02 6.31
CA THR A 39 -1.84 0.05 6.15
C THR A 39 -1.33 1.46 5.92
N ALA A 40 -1.97 2.26 5.05
CA ALA A 40 -1.61 3.66 4.82
C ALA A 40 -1.69 4.50 6.10
N LYS A 41 -2.75 4.34 6.91
CA LYS A 41 -2.88 5.04 8.21
C LYS A 41 -1.74 4.70 9.16
N ARG A 42 -1.31 3.44 9.22
CA ARG A 42 -0.14 3.04 10.03
C ARG A 42 1.14 3.63 9.47
N ALA A 43 1.36 3.55 8.16
CA ALA A 43 2.56 4.04 7.49
C ALA A 43 2.74 5.54 7.72
N VAL A 44 1.71 6.35 7.43
CA VAL A 44 1.72 7.80 7.67
C VAL A 44 1.88 8.13 9.16
N SER A 45 1.27 7.34 10.06
CA SER A 45 1.46 7.54 11.51
C SER A 45 2.91 7.28 11.95
N ARG A 46 3.59 6.27 11.38
CA ARG A 46 5.00 5.97 11.68
C ARG A 46 5.93 7.02 11.10
N LEU A 47 5.73 7.39 9.84
CA LEU A 47 6.44 8.50 9.18
C LEU A 47 6.34 9.78 10.02
N LYS A 48 5.12 10.17 10.41
CA LYS A 48 4.87 11.38 11.21
C LYS A 48 5.61 11.39 12.55
N LYS A 49 5.87 10.24 13.17
CA LYS A 49 6.57 10.18 14.47
C LYS A 49 8.05 10.56 14.38
N VAL A 50 8.64 10.57 13.18
CA VAL A 50 10.07 10.89 13.01
C VAL A 50 10.29 12.40 13.13
N TYR A 51 9.61 13.19 12.29
CA TYR A 51 9.82 14.65 12.20
C TYR A 51 8.54 15.48 12.28
N GLY A 52 7.37 14.86 12.51
CA GLY A 52 6.09 15.56 12.58
C GLY A 52 5.41 15.79 11.23
N THR A 53 6.04 15.41 10.12
CA THR A 53 5.54 15.59 8.75
C THR A 53 4.19 14.92 8.55
N GLN A 54 3.28 15.62 7.89
CA GLN A 54 1.90 15.20 7.74
C GLN A 54 1.62 14.83 6.30
N TYR A 55 1.26 13.56 6.08
CA TYR A 55 0.83 13.08 4.77
C TYR A 55 -0.69 12.93 4.73
N ARG A 56 -1.31 13.31 3.62
CA ARG A 56 -2.73 13.04 3.36
C ARG A 56 -2.88 11.66 2.71
N ILE A 57 -3.93 10.93 3.07
CA ILE A 57 -4.23 9.60 2.51
C ILE A 57 -5.50 9.69 1.68
N GLY A 58 -5.49 9.10 0.49
CA GLY A 58 -6.68 8.94 -0.35
C GLY A 58 -6.35 8.27 -1.68
N THR A 59 -7.30 8.30 -2.61
CA THR A 59 -7.01 7.95 -4.01
C THR A 59 -6.42 9.15 -4.74
N GLY A 60 -5.70 8.93 -5.85
CA GLY A 60 -5.19 10.01 -6.67
C GLY A 60 -6.32 10.88 -7.23
N ALA A 61 -7.42 10.25 -7.64
CA ALA A 61 -8.59 10.95 -8.13
C ALA A 61 -9.21 11.86 -7.06
N ASP A 62 -9.40 11.36 -5.83
CA ASP A 62 -10.12 12.09 -4.78
C ASP A 62 -9.30 13.19 -4.11
N ILE A 63 -7.95 13.11 -4.13
CA ILE A 63 -7.08 14.07 -3.40
C ILE A 63 -6.21 14.96 -4.29
N LEU A 64 -6.13 14.66 -5.59
CA LEU A 64 -5.47 15.48 -6.61
C LEU A 64 -6.45 15.79 -7.75
N ALA A 65 -6.59 14.86 -8.68
CA ALA A 65 -7.47 14.92 -9.84
C ALA A 65 -7.48 13.55 -10.54
N PRO A 66 -8.53 13.19 -11.28
CA PRO A 66 -8.55 11.98 -12.09
C PRO A 66 -7.39 11.93 -13.10
N ALA A 67 -6.64 10.83 -13.10
CA ALA A 67 -5.52 10.57 -14.00
C ALA A 67 -5.47 9.09 -14.40
N SER A 68 -5.47 8.81 -15.70
CA SER A 68 -5.41 7.44 -16.23
C SER A 68 -3.99 7.03 -16.63
N GLY A 69 -3.72 5.72 -16.66
CA GLY A 69 -2.43 5.17 -17.09
C GLY A 69 -1.34 5.16 -16.01
N GLY A 70 -1.66 5.49 -14.77
CA GLY A 70 -0.74 5.42 -13.63
C GLY A 70 -0.18 4.00 -13.40
N SER A 71 1.09 3.93 -13.00
CA SER A 71 1.78 2.66 -12.73
C SER A 71 1.20 1.93 -11.52
N ASP A 72 0.70 2.68 -10.54
CA ASP A 72 -0.05 2.21 -9.38
C ASP A 72 -1.38 1.55 -9.80
N ASP A 73 -2.20 2.22 -10.61
CA ASP A 73 -3.46 1.67 -11.13
C ASP A 73 -3.22 0.41 -11.97
N TRP A 74 -2.19 0.42 -12.82
CA TRP A 74 -1.81 -0.74 -13.62
C TRP A 74 -1.31 -1.91 -12.74
N ALA A 75 -0.42 -1.66 -11.78
CA ALA A 75 0.06 -2.68 -10.85
C ALA A 75 -1.10 -3.30 -10.06
N LYS A 76 -2.10 -2.49 -9.71
CA LYS A 76 -3.27 -2.96 -8.99
C LYS A 76 -4.17 -3.82 -9.87
N ASN A 77 -4.57 -3.29 -11.02
CA ASN A 77 -5.60 -3.91 -11.87
C ASN A 77 -5.03 -5.05 -12.73
N ALA A 78 -3.91 -4.82 -13.43
CA ALA A 78 -3.38 -5.78 -14.39
C ALA A 78 -2.56 -6.90 -13.72
N LEU A 79 -1.84 -6.59 -12.64
CA LEU A 79 -1.00 -7.58 -11.95
C LEU A 79 -1.63 -8.16 -10.68
N GLY A 80 -2.71 -7.56 -10.17
CA GLY A 80 -3.38 -8.00 -8.94
C GLY A 80 -2.51 -7.82 -7.69
N VAL A 81 -1.59 -6.86 -7.67
CA VAL A 81 -0.72 -6.62 -6.50
C VAL A 81 -1.56 -6.23 -5.30
N LYS A 82 -1.28 -6.83 -4.13
CA LYS A 82 -2.11 -6.67 -2.93
C LYS A 82 -1.94 -5.28 -2.32
N PHE A 83 -0.69 -4.89 -2.06
CA PHE A 83 -0.33 -3.61 -1.44
C PHE A 83 0.26 -2.68 -2.49
N VAL A 84 -0.50 -1.64 -2.89
CA VAL A 84 -0.08 -0.70 -3.93
C VAL A 84 -0.20 0.71 -3.40
N TYR A 85 0.87 1.49 -3.54
CA TYR A 85 0.89 2.89 -3.15
C TYR A 85 1.70 3.76 -4.12
N LEU A 86 1.24 4.98 -4.34
CA LEU A 86 2.01 6.08 -4.87
C LEU A 86 2.28 7.05 -3.72
N ILE A 87 3.53 7.48 -3.56
CA ILE A 87 3.92 8.40 -2.50
C ILE A 87 4.44 9.69 -3.12
N GLU A 88 3.76 10.81 -2.88
CA GLU A 88 4.28 12.14 -3.18
C GLU A 88 5.04 12.63 -1.95
N LEU A 89 6.35 12.79 -2.08
CA LEU A 89 7.25 13.15 -0.99
C LEU A 89 7.16 14.66 -0.63
N ARG A 90 8.08 15.10 0.25
CA ARG A 90 8.28 16.51 0.58
C ARG A 90 8.67 17.34 -0.66
N PRO A 91 8.38 18.66 -0.66
CA PRO A 91 7.68 19.42 0.39
C PRO A 91 6.16 19.20 0.40
N GLN A 92 5.45 19.94 1.25
CA GLN A 92 4.00 20.10 1.16
C GLN A 92 3.61 20.59 -0.24
N LEU A 93 2.31 20.52 -0.56
CA LEU A 93 1.79 21.05 -1.81
C LEU A 93 2.07 22.57 -1.90
N GLU A 94 3.05 22.94 -2.73
CA GLU A 94 3.46 24.32 -3.02
C GLU A 94 3.43 24.61 -4.52
N LEU A 95 2.70 25.63 -4.96
CA LEU A 95 2.57 25.95 -6.39
C LEU A 95 3.86 26.50 -7.03
N LEU A 96 4.88 26.84 -6.24
CA LEU A 96 6.16 27.39 -6.70
C LEU A 96 7.29 26.53 -6.16
N ASN A 97 8.21 26.08 -7.03
CA ASN A 97 9.46 25.41 -6.67
C ASN A 97 9.36 24.12 -5.83
N GLY A 98 8.21 23.45 -5.76
CA GLY A 98 8.08 22.19 -5.01
C GLY A 98 9.03 21.05 -5.46
N PHE A 99 9.54 21.12 -6.69
CA PHE A 99 10.58 20.19 -7.19
C PHE A 99 12.01 20.54 -6.76
N ILE A 100 12.24 21.75 -6.22
CA ILE A 100 13.54 22.25 -5.77
C ILE A 100 13.56 22.19 -4.23
N LEU A 101 13.78 20.99 -3.70
CA LEU A 101 13.86 20.76 -2.26
C LEU A 101 15.24 21.14 -1.71
N ASN A 102 15.28 21.77 -0.54
CA ASN A 102 16.53 22.10 0.16
C ASN A 102 17.36 20.84 0.44
N LYS A 103 18.68 20.93 0.25
CA LYS A 103 19.60 19.78 0.44
C LYS A 103 19.49 19.17 1.84
N ASP A 104 19.28 20.00 2.86
CA ASP A 104 19.19 19.55 4.25
C ASP A 104 17.91 18.74 4.55
N GLU A 105 16.93 18.75 3.64
CA GLU A 105 15.69 17.98 3.73
C GLU A 105 15.78 16.61 3.06
N LEU A 106 16.86 16.31 2.31
CA LEU A 106 17.01 15.03 1.60
C LEU A 106 17.07 13.84 2.56
N ILE A 107 17.93 13.91 3.58
CA ILE A 107 18.07 12.84 4.58
C ILE A 107 16.81 12.75 5.46
N PRO A 108 16.26 13.85 6.00
CA PRO A 108 14.98 13.81 6.71
C PRO A 108 13.85 13.16 5.90
N THR A 109 13.71 13.50 4.62
CA THR A 109 12.70 12.90 3.73
C THR A 109 12.92 11.39 3.59
N ALA A 110 14.17 10.95 3.38
CA ALA A 110 14.46 9.53 3.24
C ALA A 110 14.17 8.73 4.53
N VAL A 111 14.59 9.26 5.68
CA VAL A 111 14.44 8.59 6.99
C VAL A 111 12.97 8.44 7.37
N GLU A 112 12.15 9.48 7.23
CA GLU A 112 10.73 9.37 7.56
C GLU A 112 9.97 8.49 6.56
N THR A 113 10.30 8.60 5.27
CA THR A 113 9.65 7.81 4.22
C THR A 113 9.92 6.33 4.42
N TRP A 114 11.15 5.98 4.84
CA TRP A 114 11.52 4.61 5.16
C TRP A 114 10.64 3.99 6.25
N GLU A 115 10.26 4.75 7.27
CA GLU A 115 9.35 4.27 8.32
C GLU A 115 7.96 3.91 7.78
N GLY A 116 7.47 4.69 6.80
CA GLY A 116 6.23 4.38 6.08
C GLY A 116 6.38 3.14 5.18
N VAL A 117 7.44 3.09 4.37
CA VAL A 117 7.72 1.97 3.45
C VAL A 117 7.89 0.66 4.21
N ARG A 118 8.66 0.65 5.29
CA ARG A 118 8.82 -0.53 6.17
C ARG A 118 7.48 -1.03 6.69
N THR A 119 6.58 -0.12 7.07
CA THR A 119 5.23 -0.50 7.54
C THR A 119 4.44 -1.24 6.46
N VAL A 120 4.55 -0.85 5.19
CA VAL A 120 3.92 -1.58 4.07
C VAL A 120 4.54 -2.96 3.90
N ILE A 121 5.87 -3.06 3.97
CA ILE A 121 6.59 -4.34 3.85
C ILE A 121 6.14 -5.30 4.97
N ASP A 122 6.13 -4.85 6.22
CA ASP A 122 5.71 -5.66 7.37
C ASP A 122 4.26 -6.16 7.23
N ASP A 123 3.37 -5.31 6.72
CA ASP A 123 1.98 -5.69 6.48
C ASP A 123 1.81 -6.67 5.32
N ALA A 124 2.63 -6.56 4.28
CA ALA A 124 2.65 -7.52 3.17
C ALA A 124 3.11 -8.90 3.63
N ILE A 125 4.20 -8.97 4.39
CA ILE A 125 4.70 -10.20 5.00
C ILE A 125 3.64 -10.83 5.89
N ARG A 126 3.07 -10.06 6.83
CA ARG A 126 2.02 -10.55 7.73
C ARG A 126 0.80 -11.08 6.98
N ALA A 127 0.38 -10.41 5.91
CA ALA A 127 -0.76 -10.85 5.11
C ALA A 127 -0.47 -12.20 4.44
N ASN A 128 0.74 -12.43 3.94
CA ASN A 128 1.15 -13.70 3.38
C ASN A 128 1.21 -14.82 4.42
N ASP A 129 1.77 -14.55 5.60
CA ASP A 129 1.80 -15.52 6.71
C ASP A 129 0.39 -15.98 7.10
N LEU A 130 -0.56 -15.04 7.18
CA LEU A 130 -1.96 -15.33 7.48
C LEU A 130 -2.64 -16.15 6.37
N LEU A 131 -2.31 -15.92 5.10
CA LEU A 131 -2.83 -16.71 3.99
C LEU A 131 -2.29 -18.15 4.04
N ASN A 132 -1.01 -18.32 4.31
CA ASN A 132 -0.37 -19.63 4.44
C ASN A 132 -1.00 -20.44 5.59
N LEU A 133 -1.18 -19.82 6.76
CA LEU A 133 -1.83 -20.46 7.91
C LEU A 133 -3.27 -20.91 7.60
N LYS A 134 -4.04 -20.08 6.87
CA LYS A 134 -5.40 -20.44 6.45
C LYS A 134 -5.42 -21.60 5.46
N SER A 135 -4.46 -21.67 4.53
CA SER A 135 -4.33 -22.80 3.60
C SER A 135 -4.11 -24.10 4.35
N ILE A 136 -3.12 -24.12 5.25
CA ILE A 136 -2.77 -25.29 6.06
C ILE A 136 -3.97 -25.76 6.89
N ALA A 137 -4.70 -24.82 7.52
CA ALA A 137 -5.88 -25.15 8.31
C ALA A 137 -7.00 -25.75 7.44
N SER A 138 -7.24 -25.20 6.25
CA SER A 138 -8.24 -25.70 5.29
C SER A 138 -7.91 -27.13 4.82
N GLU A 139 -6.66 -27.38 4.47
CA GLU A 139 -6.17 -28.71 4.07
C GLU A 139 -6.31 -29.73 5.20
N SER A 140 -5.95 -29.34 6.43
CA SER A 140 -6.08 -30.18 7.62
C SER A 140 -7.53 -30.57 7.90
N LEU A 141 -8.45 -29.60 7.81
CA LEU A 141 -9.89 -29.84 7.99
C LEU A 141 -10.46 -30.76 6.90
N SER A 142 -10.03 -30.58 5.65
CA SER A 142 -10.41 -31.45 4.53
C SER A 142 -9.94 -32.89 4.76
N ALA A 143 -8.68 -33.08 5.15
CA ALA A 143 -8.10 -34.39 5.44
C ALA A 143 -8.83 -35.10 6.59
N LEU A 144 -9.12 -34.39 7.68
CA LEU A 144 -9.92 -34.91 8.79
C LEU A 144 -11.33 -35.32 8.34
N GLY A 145 -11.99 -34.51 7.52
CA GLY A 145 -13.30 -34.82 6.95
C GLY A 145 -13.29 -36.10 6.09
N GLN A 146 -12.26 -36.30 5.27
CA GLN A 146 -12.10 -37.53 4.48
C GLN A 146 -11.84 -38.75 5.37
N PHE A 147 -10.99 -38.62 6.39
CA PHE A 147 -10.70 -39.69 7.34
C PHE A 147 -11.95 -40.15 8.09
N MET A 148 -12.77 -39.21 8.60
CA MET A 148 -14.02 -39.53 9.29
C MET A 148 -15.02 -40.24 8.36
N LYS A 149 -15.12 -39.85 7.08
CA LYS A 149 -15.98 -40.53 6.09
C LYS A 149 -15.55 -41.98 5.82
N HIS A 150 -14.25 -42.29 5.91
CA HIS A 150 -13.73 -43.65 5.69
C HIS A 150 -13.90 -44.56 6.91
N LYS A 151 -13.90 -44.02 8.14
CA LYS A 151 -14.09 -44.81 9.38
C LYS A 151 -15.56 -45.13 9.71
N LEU A 152 -16.51 -44.44 9.08
CA LEU A 152 -17.96 -44.62 9.28
C LEU A 152 -18.59 -45.58 8.26
N ARG A 153 -17.77 -46.33 7.51
CA ARG A 153 -18.18 -47.45 6.66
C ARG A 153 -17.58 -48.73 7.22
#